data_AF-A0A1F5QD57-F1
#
_entry.id   AF-A0A1F5QD57-F1
#
_cell.length_a   1.000
_cell.length_b   1.000
_cell.length_c   1.000
_cell.angle_alpha   90.00
_cell.angle_beta   90.00
_cell.angle_gamma   90.00
#
_symmetry.space_group_name_H-M   'P 1'
#
loop_
_entity.id
_entity.type
_entity.pdbx_description
1 polymer ?
#
loop_
_entity_poly.entity_id
_entity_poly.type
_entity_poly.pdbx_seq_one_letter_code
_entity_poly.pdbx_strand_id
1 'polypeptide(L)'
;TGAGFTLIELLVVISIIGLLASVVLISLNSARAKARDARKIADFKQINNALDLFYDKNNRMPNNYNPGSGACNGGGFFEQSMQELVNDGFLSRVPVPPPGSSEYCYYNYGAGGTIGALLVTVLESVPDTTTGITPSCRPWGAGVNWCDQASNKYYCICHTY
;
A
#
# COMPACT_ATOMS: atom_id res chain seq x y z
N THR A 1 40.08 -48.11 -5.21
CA THR A 1 39.27 -48.10 -6.45
C THR A 1 38.32 -46.93 -6.38
N GLY A 2 38.60 -45.84 -7.10
CA GLY A 2 37.70 -44.69 -7.15
C GLY A 2 36.52 -45.02 -8.06
N ALA A 3 35.34 -45.23 -7.50
CA ALA A 3 34.12 -45.28 -8.29
C ALA A 3 33.89 -43.87 -8.86
N GLY A 4 34.04 -43.72 -10.18
CA GLY A 4 33.75 -42.47 -10.87
C GLY A 4 32.25 -42.25 -10.99
N PHE A 5 31.81 -41.01 -10.82
CA PHE A 5 30.42 -40.61 -11.07
C PHE A 5 30.05 -40.84 -12.53
N THR A 6 28.87 -41.39 -12.79
CA THR A 6 28.37 -41.58 -14.15
C THR A 6 27.78 -40.28 -14.71
N LEU A 7 27.84 -40.11 -16.04
CA LEU A 7 27.23 -38.96 -16.72
C LEU A 7 25.71 -38.89 -16.49
N ILE A 8 25.05 -40.04 -16.37
CA ILE A 8 23.60 -40.10 -16.11
C ILE A 8 23.27 -39.67 -14.68
N GLU A 9 24.09 -40.04 -13.68
CA GLU A 9 23.91 -39.57 -12.30
C GLU A 9 24.03 -38.05 -12.21
N LEU A 10 25.01 -37.46 -12.90
CA LEU A 10 25.17 -36.00 -12.90
C LEU A 10 24.01 -35.31 -13.64
N LEU A 11 23.53 -35.89 -14.74
CA LEU A 11 22.40 -35.37 -15.52
C LEU A 11 21.08 -35.37 -14.72
N VAL A 12 20.81 -36.44 -13.97
CA VAL A 12 19.61 -36.52 -13.11
C VAL A 12 19.67 -35.51 -11.96
N VAL A 13 20.85 -35.25 -11.40
CA VAL A 13 20.99 -34.27 -10.31
C VAL A 13 20.69 -32.85 -10.79
N ILE A 14 21.29 -32.42 -11.91
CA ILE A 14 21.04 -31.07 -12.42
C ILE A 14 19.58 -30.87 -12.87
N SER A 15 18.92 -31.93 -13.36
CA SER A 15 17.52 -31.84 -13.76
C SER A 15 16.59 -31.69 -12.57
N ILE A 16 16.83 -32.41 -11.46
CA ILE A 16 16.07 -32.26 -10.21
C ILE A 16 16.32 -30.88 -9.59
N ILE A 17 17.57 -30.40 -9.56
CA ILE A 17 17.89 -29.06 -9.05
C ILE A 17 17.18 -27.98 -9.89
N GLY A 18 17.20 -28.10 -11.21
CA GLY A 18 16.52 -27.16 -12.10
C GLY A 18 15.00 -27.13 -11.89
N LEU A 19 14.38 -28.30 -11.72
CA LEU A 19 12.96 -28.42 -11.43
C LEU A 19 12.61 -27.76 -10.08
N LEU A 20 13.32 -28.10 -9.01
CA LEU A 20 13.07 -27.50 -7.69
C LEU A 20 13.32 -25.99 -7.68
N ALA A 21 14.39 -25.52 -8.32
CA ALA A 21 14.70 -24.10 -8.42
C ALA A 21 13.57 -23.30 -9.11
N SER A 22 12.98 -23.84 -10.18
CA SER A 22 11.87 -23.18 -10.89
C SER A 22 10.64 -22.95 -10.01
N VAL A 23 10.25 -23.94 -9.19
CA VAL A 23 9.10 -23.85 -8.27
C VAL A 23 9.36 -22.82 -7.17
N VAL A 24 10.59 -22.77 -6.66
CA VAL A 24 11.00 -21.82 -5.62
C VAL A 24 10.98 -20.37 -6.12
N LEU A 25 11.36 -20.11 -7.37
CA LEU A 25 11.35 -18.76 -7.93
C LEU A 25 9.93 -18.17 -8.03
N ILE A 26 8.95 -18.98 -8.43
CA ILE A 26 7.55 -18.54 -8.54
C ILE A 26 6.99 -18.20 -7.15
N SER A 27 7.26 -19.04 -6.15
CA SER A 27 6.77 -18.82 -4.78
C SER A 27 7.39 -17.58 -4.13
N LEU A 28 8.67 -17.30 -4.39
CA LEU A 28 9.36 -16.13 -3.86
C LEU A 28 8.78 -14.81 -4.36
N ASN A 29 8.38 -14.72 -5.64
CA ASN A 29 7.77 -13.52 -6.19
C ASN A 29 6.43 -13.19 -5.51
N SER A 30 5.58 -14.20 -5.28
CA SER A 30 4.33 -14.04 -4.54
C SER A 30 4.57 -13.62 -3.09
N ALA A 31 5.56 -14.23 -2.41
CA ALA A 31 5.92 -13.88 -1.04
C ALA A 31 6.39 -12.42 -0.90
N ARG A 32 7.21 -11.94 -1.86
CA ARG A 32 7.67 -10.54 -1.89
C ARG A 32 6.51 -9.55 -2.04
N ALA A 33 5.55 -9.83 -2.91
CA ALA A 33 4.35 -8.99 -3.08
C ALA A 33 3.54 -8.92 -1.77
N LYS A 34 3.29 -10.06 -1.12
CA LYS A 34 2.59 -10.12 0.17
C LYS A 34 3.32 -9.35 1.28
N ALA A 35 4.65 -9.44 1.33
CA ALA A 35 5.46 -8.70 2.30
C ALA A 35 5.37 -7.17 2.10
N ARG A 36 5.39 -6.70 0.84
CA ARG A 36 5.18 -5.28 0.52
C ARG A 36 3.78 -4.83 0.93
N ASP A 37 2.75 -5.61 0.62
CA ASP A 37 1.37 -5.31 0.98
C ASP A 37 1.16 -5.24 2.50
N ALA A 38 1.72 -6.18 3.26
CA ALA A 38 1.66 -6.17 4.72
C ALA A 38 2.29 -4.88 5.30
N ARG A 39 3.41 -4.44 4.73
CA ARG A 39 4.05 -3.17 5.11
C ARG A 39 3.16 -1.97 4.79
N LYS A 40 2.57 -1.91 3.58
CA LYS A 40 1.65 -0.82 3.20
C LYS A 40 0.47 -0.72 4.15
N ILE A 41 -0.13 -1.84 4.52
CA ILE A 41 -1.25 -1.89 5.47
C ILE A 41 -0.81 -1.39 6.86
N ALA A 42 0.37 -1.78 7.33
CA ALA A 42 0.90 -1.32 8.61
C ALA A 42 1.17 0.19 8.61
N ASP A 43 1.80 0.72 7.55
CA ASP A 43 2.08 2.14 7.39
C ASP A 43 0.76 2.95 7.37
N PHE A 44 -0.26 2.46 6.65
CA PHE A 44 -1.58 3.11 6.58
C PHE A 44 -2.31 3.14 7.93
N LYS A 45 -2.22 2.07 8.72
CA LYS A 45 -2.78 2.06 10.09
C LYS A 45 -2.10 3.08 10.99
N GLN A 46 -0.78 3.24 10.87
CA GLN A 46 -0.05 4.26 11.64
C GLN A 46 -0.47 5.67 11.23
N ILE A 47 -0.57 5.93 9.93
CA ILE A 47 -1.04 7.24 9.43
C ILE A 47 -2.47 7.50 9.89
N ASN A 48 -3.38 6.52 9.81
CA ASN A 48 -4.76 6.70 10.25
C ASN A 48 -4.85 7.12 11.72
N ASN A 49 -4.14 6.42 12.61
CA ASN A 49 -4.12 6.79 14.03
C ASN A 49 -3.50 8.18 14.25
N ALA A 50 -2.50 8.56 13.46
CA ALA A 50 -1.89 9.88 13.54
C ALA A 50 -2.83 10.99 13.04
N LEU A 51 -3.62 10.72 12.00
CA LEU A 51 -4.67 11.62 11.52
C LEU A 51 -5.70 11.89 12.62
N ASP A 52 -5.99 10.88 13.46
CA ASP A 52 -6.94 11.05 14.56
C ASP A 52 -6.46 12.03 15.60
N LEU A 53 -5.24 11.80 16.06
CA LEU A 53 -4.59 12.67 17.03
C LEU A 53 -4.41 14.10 16.48
N PHE A 54 -4.14 14.22 15.17
CA PHE A 54 -4.02 15.51 14.52
C PHE A 54 -5.34 16.27 14.44
N TYR A 55 -6.45 15.58 14.16
CA TYR A 55 -7.78 16.19 14.19
C TYR A 55 -8.14 16.68 15.59
N ASP A 56 -7.98 15.82 16.60
CA ASP A 56 -8.29 16.13 17.99
C ASP A 56 -7.54 17.39 18.47
N LYS A 57 -6.33 17.60 17.97
CA LYS A 57 -5.51 18.77 18.27
C LYS A 57 -5.87 20.01 17.44
N ASN A 58 -6.05 19.87 16.13
CA ASN A 58 -6.10 20.99 15.19
C ASN A 58 -7.50 21.30 14.64
N ASN A 59 -8.52 20.49 14.95
CA ASN A 59 -9.88 20.54 14.39
C ASN A 59 -9.92 20.58 12.85
N ARG A 60 -8.89 20.04 12.21
CA ARG A 60 -8.77 19.93 10.76
C ARG A 60 -7.91 18.75 10.40
N MET A 61 -8.06 18.28 9.17
CA MET A 61 -7.12 17.36 8.54
C MET A 61 -5.87 18.09 8.05
N PRO A 62 -4.73 17.40 7.88
CA PRO A 62 -3.59 17.94 7.13
C PRO A 62 -4.03 18.50 5.77
N ASN A 63 -3.34 19.53 5.28
CA ASN A 63 -3.69 20.12 4.01
C ASN A 63 -3.32 19.16 2.88
N ASN A 64 -4.22 19.01 1.91
CA ASN A 64 -3.85 18.45 0.63
C ASN A 64 -3.14 19.53 -0.19
N TYR A 65 -1.83 19.38 -0.35
CA TYR A 65 -1.00 20.31 -1.11
C TYR A 65 -1.09 20.13 -2.63
N ASN A 66 -1.92 19.20 -3.12
CA ASN A 66 -2.21 19.02 -4.54
C ASN A 66 -3.66 19.48 -4.88
N PRO A 67 -3.89 20.79 -5.11
CA PRO A 67 -5.23 21.31 -5.36
C PRO A 67 -5.80 20.75 -6.67
N GLY A 68 -6.88 19.95 -6.57
CA GLY A 68 -7.58 19.35 -7.71
C GLY A 68 -7.26 17.87 -7.93
N SER A 69 -6.38 17.27 -7.14
CA SER A 69 -6.01 15.85 -7.21
C SER A 69 -5.60 15.34 -5.83
N GLY A 70 -5.24 14.06 -5.71
CA GLY A 70 -4.68 13.55 -4.46
C GLY A 70 -3.24 13.96 -4.31
N ALA A 71 -2.84 14.20 -3.07
CA ALA A 71 -1.43 14.26 -2.70
C ALA A 71 -0.85 12.84 -2.75
N CYS A 72 -0.35 12.43 -3.92
CA CYS A 72 0.41 11.20 -4.11
C CYS A 72 1.92 11.44 -3.94
N ASN A 73 2.67 10.42 -3.52
CA ASN A 73 4.11 10.52 -3.26
C ASN A 73 4.92 10.82 -4.55
N GLY A 74 4.42 10.47 -5.74
CA GLY A 74 5.09 10.77 -7.01
C GLY A 74 5.32 12.27 -7.31
N GLY A 75 4.65 13.18 -6.59
CA GLY A 75 4.80 14.64 -6.73
C GLY A 75 5.30 15.37 -5.48
N GLY A 76 5.72 14.65 -4.42
CA GLY A 76 6.14 15.25 -3.14
C GLY A 76 5.00 15.86 -2.28
N PHE A 77 3.79 15.98 -2.83
CA PHE A 77 2.63 16.51 -2.12
C PHE A 77 2.19 15.63 -0.94
N PHE A 78 2.31 14.31 -1.09
CA PHE A 78 2.05 13.38 0.02
C PHE A 78 3.00 13.66 1.19
N GLU A 79 4.27 13.86 0.88
CA GLU A 79 5.30 14.13 1.90
C GLU A 79 5.00 15.44 2.63
N GLN A 80 4.61 16.50 1.91
CA GLN A 80 4.20 17.77 2.53
C GLN A 80 2.99 17.61 3.47
N SER A 81 1.97 16.85 3.04
CA SER A 81 0.77 16.60 3.85
C SER A 81 1.12 15.79 5.10
N MET A 82 1.96 14.76 4.97
CA MET A 82 2.40 13.92 6.09
C MET A 82 3.43 14.63 6.98
N GLN A 83 4.14 15.64 6.48
CA GLN A 83 5.07 16.41 7.28
C GLN A 83 4.35 17.21 8.37
N GLU A 84 3.10 17.61 8.18
CA GLU A 84 2.29 18.24 9.25
C GLU A 84 2.13 17.29 10.45
N LEU A 85 1.86 16.00 10.19
CA LEU A 85 1.75 14.96 11.23
C LEU A 85 3.08 14.71 11.95
N VAL A 86 4.19 14.80 11.23
CA VAL A 86 5.54 14.65 11.80
C VAL A 86 5.91 15.87 12.65
N ASN A 87 5.60 17.08 12.19
CA ASN A 87 5.89 18.32 12.91
C ASN A 87 5.15 18.38 14.24
N ASP A 88 3.93 17.84 14.29
CA ASP A 88 3.14 17.73 15.52
C ASP A 88 3.53 16.55 16.41
N GLY A 89 4.44 15.68 15.95
CA GLY A 89 4.97 14.55 16.72
C GLY A 89 4.08 13.29 16.70
N PHE A 90 3.03 13.26 15.89
CA PHE A 90 2.15 12.08 15.76
C PHE A 90 2.74 10.98 14.88
N LEU A 91 3.71 11.33 14.01
CA LEU A 91 4.53 10.39 13.25
C LEU A 91 6.01 10.67 13.50
N SER A 92 6.81 9.62 13.67
CA SER A 92 8.28 9.78 13.81
C SER A 92 8.98 10.14 12.49
N ARG A 93 8.37 9.80 11.36
CA ARG A 93 8.81 10.15 10.00
C ARG A 93 7.66 9.95 9.01
N VAL A 94 7.77 10.57 7.83
CA VAL A 94 6.85 10.31 6.72
C VAL A 94 7.02 8.85 6.24
N PRO A 95 5.95 8.05 6.22
CA PRO A 95 6.01 6.70 5.66
C PRO A 95 6.21 6.72 4.15
N VAL A 96 7.13 5.89 3.66
CA VAL A 96 7.46 5.77 2.24
C VAL A 96 7.11 4.37 1.75
N PRO A 97 6.43 4.22 0.60
CA PRO A 97 6.07 2.92 0.06
C PRO A 97 7.30 2.02 -0.14
N PRO A 98 7.15 0.69 0.00
CA PRO A 98 8.22 -0.25 -0.33
C PRO A 98 8.79 0.00 -1.74
N PRO A 99 10.11 -0.16 -1.97
CA PRO A 99 10.68 -0.04 -3.30
C PRO A 99 10.03 -1.00 -4.31
N GLY A 100 9.76 -0.50 -5.51
CA GLY A 100 9.10 -1.27 -6.58
C GLY A 100 7.62 -1.55 -6.32
N SER A 101 6.98 -0.73 -5.48
CA SER A 101 5.55 -0.82 -5.15
C SER A 101 4.81 0.45 -5.54
N SER A 102 3.47 0.37 -5.53
CA SER A 102 2.61 1.52 -5.82
C SER A 102 2.70 2.62 -4.78
N GLU A 103 2.40 3.84 -5.22
CA GLU A 103 2.48 5.05 -4.41
C GLU A 103 1.44 5.11 -3.30
N TYR A 104 1.73 5.94 -2.29
CA TYR A 104 0.77 6.38 -1.29
C TYR A 104 0.13 7.69 -1.72
N CYS A 105 -1.19 7.75 -1.62
CA CYS A 105 -1.96 8.94 -1.92
C CYS A 105 -2.81 9.34 -0.71
N TYR A 106 -2.93 10.64 -0.51
CA TYR A 106 -3.70 11.28 0.54
C TYR A 106 -4.66 12.31 -0.08
N TYR A 107 -5.89 12.34 0.42
CA TYR A 107 -6.89 13.32 0.04
C TYR A 107 -7.59 13.77 1.31
N ASN A 108 -7.69 15.08 1.54
CA ASN A 108 -8.59 15.62 2.55
C ASN A 108 -9.93 16.01 1.90
N TYR A 109 -11.01 15.91 2.66
CA TYR A 109 -12.33 16.40 2.25
C TYR A 109 -13.00 17.09 3.45
N GLY A 110 -13.93 18.01 3.16
CA GLY A 110 -14.59 18.80 4.23
C GLY A 110 -14.80 20.28 3.95
N ALA A 111 -14.70 20.75 2.70
CA ALA A 111 -15.17 22.10 2.38
C ALA A 111 -16.71 22.15 2.40
N GLY A 112 -17.31 22.33 3.59
CA GLY A 112 -18.74 22.58 3.78
C GLY A 112 -19.59 21.43 4.32
N GLY A 113 -18.99 20.41 4.97
CA GLY A 113 -19.71 19.26 5.53
C GLY A 113 -18.82 18.39 6.44
N THR A 114 -19.03 17.06 6.46
CA THR A 114 -18.19 16.09 7.18
C THR A 114 -16.71 16.27 6.82
N ILE A 115 -15.85 16.40 7.85
CA ILE A 115 -14.41 16.57 7.66
C ILE A 115 -13.78 15.19 7.67
N GLY A 116 -12.85 14.93 6.75
CA GLY A 116 -12.23 13.62 6.69
C GLY A 116 -11.02 13.53 5.79
N ALA A 117 -10.42 12.35 5.81
CA ALA A 117 -9.27 12.02 5.00
C ALA A 117 -9.47 10.66 4.33
N LEU A 118 -8.93 10.52 3.13
CA LEU A 118 -8.83 9.28 2.38
C LEU A 118 -7.35 9.00 2.10
N LEU A 119 -6.89 7.83 2.55
CA LEU A 119 -5.60 7.25 2.20
C LEU A 119 -5.81 6.15 1.16
N VAL A 120 -5.01 6.16 0.10
CA VAL A 120 -5.11 5.20 -1.01
C VAL A 120 -3.75 4.64 -1.37
N THR A 121 -3.67 3.32 -1.51
CA THR A 121 -2.54 2.60 -2.11
C THR A 121 -3.07 1.43 -2.92
N VAL A 122 -2.22 0.80 -3.73
CA VAL A 122 -2.55 -0.45 -4.43
C VAL A 122 -1.87 -1.64 -3.76
N LEU A 123 -2.60 -2.73 -3.54
CA LEU A 123 -2.05 -4.00 -3.08
C LEU A 123 -1.75 -4.91 -4.27
N GLU A 124 -0.58 -5.56 -4.26
CA GLU A 124 -0.06 -6.28 -5.42
C GLU A 124 -0.47 -7.75 -5.43
N SER A 125 -0.56 -8.35 -4.25
CA SER A 125 -0.80 -9.78 -4.05
C SER A 125 -2.28 -10.17 -4.12
N VAL A 126 -3.17 -9.20 -4.19
CA VAL A 126 -4.61 -9.41 -4.29
C VAL A 126 -5.09 -9.43 -5.76
N PRO A 127 -6.13 -10.21 -6.07
CA PRO A 127 -6.82 -10.12 -7.36
C PRO A 127 -7.67 -8.85 -7.45
N ASP A 128 -8.04 -8.47 -8.68
CA ASP A 128 -9.02 -7.42 -8.92
C ASP A 128 -10.40 -7.93 -8.44
N THR A 129 -10.82 -7.49 -7.26
CA THR A 129 -12.12 -7.89 -6.70
C THR A 129 -13.17 -6.85 -7.04
N THR A 130 -14.39 -7.30 -7.41
CA THR A 130 -15.49 -6.40 -7.76
C THR A 130 -16.00 -5.53 -6.60
N THR A 131 -15.59 -5.85 -5.37
CA THR A 131 -16.03 -5.18 -4.14
C THR A 131 -14.89 -4.53 -3.36
N GLY A 132 -13.70 -4.34 -3.94
CA GLY A 132 -12.52 -3.82 -3.23
C GLY A 132 -12.09 -4.70 -2.05
N ILE A 133 -10.96 -4.38 -1.44
CA ILE A 133 -10.33 -5.24 -0.42
C ILE A 133 -10.87 -4.87 0.96
N THR A 134 -11.68 -5.71 1.59
CA THR A 134 -12.17 -5.47 2.96
C THR A 134 -11.01 -5.45 3.97
N PRO A 135 -10.96 -4.49 4.92
CA PRO A 135 -11.94 -3.46 5.28
C PRO A 135 -11.67 -2.09 4.62
N SER A 136 -11.65 -2.01 3.28
CA SER A 136 -11.64 -0.72 2.58
C SER A 136 -12.98 0.00 2.75
N CYS A 137 -12.90 1.26 3.13
CA CYS A 137 -14.03 2.19 3.23
C CYS A 137 -14.41 2.81 1.86
N ARG A 138 -15.64 3.33 1.79
CA ARG A 138 -16.27 3.93 0.61
C ARG A 138 -17.07 5.18 0.98
N PRO A 139 -16.45 6.36 1.08
CA PRO A 139 -17.12 7.54 1.61
C PRO A 139 -17.98 8.25 0.57
N TRP A 140 -17.84 7.94 -0.72
CA TRP A 140 -18.66 8.50 -1.80
C TRP A 140 -19.45 7.42 -2.53
N GLY A 141 -20.37 7.86 -3.41
CA GLY A 141 -21.13 6.95 -4.26
C GLY A 141 -20.26 6.16 -5.23
N ALA A 142 -20.78 5.04 -5.74
CA ALA A 142 -20.08 4.19 -6.71
C ALA A 142 -19.58 5.00 -7.93
N GLY A 143 -18.32 4.79 -8.32
CA GLY A 143 -17.69 5.41 -9.49
C GLY A 143 -17.19 6.84 -9.33
N VAL A 144 -17.27 7.43 -8.12
CA VAL A 144 -16.84 8.81 -7.87
C VAL A 144 -15.32 8.95 -7.73
N ASN A 145 -14.62 7.93 -7.25
CA ASN A 145 -13.17 7.96 -7.03
C ASN A 145 -12.51 6.58 -7.28
N TRP A 146 -11.24 6.46 -6.91
CA TRP A 146 -10.47 5.21 -7.00
C TRP A 146 -10.98 4.08 -6.08
N CYS A 147 -11.49 4.38 -4.88
CA CYS A 147 -11.95 3.40 -3.88
C CYS A 147 -13.35 2.82 -4.16
N ASP A 148 -14.13 3.56 -4.95
CA ASP A 148 -15.53 3.28 -5.27
C ASP A 148 -15.69 2.68 -6.68
N GLN A 149 -14.59 2.23 -7.30
CA GLN A 149 -14.61 1.50 -8.58
C GLN A 149 -15.18 0.08 -8.40
N ALA A 150 -15.87 -0.39 -9.44
CA ALA A 150 -16.51 -1.71 -9.46
C ALA A 150 -15.53 -2.90 -9.56
N SER A 151 -14.22 -2.68 -9.75
CA SER A 151 -13.18 -3.69 -9.56
C SER A 151 -11.80 -3.02 -9.51
N ASN A 152 -11.06 -3.20 -8.42
CA ASN A 152 -9.71 -2.65 -8.31
C ASN A 152 -8.88 -3.37 -7.22
N LYS A 153 -7.58 -3.03 -7.20
CA LYS A 153 -6.63 -3.41 -6.14
C LYS A 153 -6.38 -2.29 -5.13
N TYR A 154 -7.24 -1.27 -5.10
CA TYR A 154 -7.06 -0.14 -4.21
C TYR A 154 -7.41 -0.54 -2.78
N TYR A 155 -6.48 -0.26 -1.86
CA TYR A 155 -6.67 -0.35 -0.43
C TYR A 155 -6.85 1.07 0.10
N CYS A 156 -8.03 1.30 0.67
CA CYS A 156 -8.48 2.61 1.08
C CYS A 156 -8.80 2.63 2.56
N ILE A 157 -8.31 3.65 3.27
CA ILE A 157 -8.73 3.96 4.65
C ILE A 157 -9.32 5.36 4.65
N CYS A 158 -10.48 5.50 5.28
CA CYS A 158 -11.29 6.69 5.25
C CYS A 158 -11.57 7.02 6.67
N HIS A 159 -11.38 8.28 6.96
CA HIS A 159 -11.68 8.85 8.24
C HIS A 159 -12.78 9.87 8.06
N THR A 160 -13.83 9.81 8.88
CA THR A 160 -14.94 10.77 8.90
C THR A 160 -15.13 11.30 10.33
N TYR A 161 -15.16 12.62 10.48
CA TYR A 161 -15.53 13.36 11.69
C TYR A 161 -16.83 14.14 11.50
#